data_AF-A0A9J6FG87-F1
#
_entry.id   AF-A0A9J6FG87-F1
#
_cell.length_a   1.000
_cell.length_b   1.000
_cell.length_c   1.000
_cell.angle_alpha   90.00
_cell.angle_beta   90.00
_cell.angle_gamma   90.00
#
_symmetry.space_group_name_H-M   'P 1'
#
loop_
_entity.id
_entity.type
_entity.pdbx_description
1 polymer ?
#
loop_
_entity_poly.entity_id
_entity_poly.type
_entity_poly.pdbx_seq_one_letter_code
_entity_poly.pdbx_strand_id
1 'polypeptide(L)'
;MSTWVRSLLGYSILVTGGLSGLLILPLMLVSRTLREAHFVFFYSLCQHLWKRDFDEVRRTLLLQLDDLVSHDASLRERRSLRVLEVGAAYGPNLPFVRRAVQYWKVEPNAHFDDAFQASLKETRTCVVFPATFLLSLFVCLCETWS
;
A
#
# COMPACT_ATOMS: atom_id res chain seq x y z
N MET A 1 -21.26 -5.01 13.71
CA MET A 1 -21.25 -3.56 14.01
C MET A 1 -22.23 -2.86 13.08
N SER A 2 -23.21 -2.13 13.63
CA SER A 2 -24.17 -1.36 12.81
C SER A 2 -23.43 -0.31 11.97
N THR A 3 -24.00 0.08 10.82
CA THR A 3 -23.41 1.06 9.90
C THR A 3 -23.19 2.40 10.60
N TRP A 4 -24.13 2.84 11.42
CA TRP A 4 -24.03 4.08 12.22
C TRP A 4 -22.86 4.07 13.20
N VAL A 5 -22.60 2.95 13.89
CA VAL A 5 -21.46 2.84 14.81
C VAL A 5 -20.13 2.92 14.06
N ARG A 6 -20.04 2.30 12.87
CA ARG A 6 -18.85 2.43 11.99
C ARG A 6 -18.62 3.87 11.54
N SER A 7 -19.69 4.56 11.13
CA SER A 7 -19.60 5.97 10.73
C SER A 7 -19.14 6.85 11.89
N LEU A 8 -19.73 6.69 13.09
CA LEU A 8 -19.33 7.44 14.28
C LEU A 8 -17.87 7.19 14.66
N LEU A 9 -17.42 5.93 14.66
CA LEU A 9 -16.01 5.60 14.90
C LEU A 9 -15.09 6.19 13.84
N GLY A 10 -15.50 6.18 12.56
CA GLY A 10 -14.77 6.80 11.47
C GLY A 10 -14.58 8.31 11.68
N TYR A 11 -15.65 9.03 12.02
CA TYR A 11 -15.58 10.45 12.36
C TYR A 11 -14.68 10.70 13.57
N SER A 12 -14.79 9.88 14.62
CA SER A 12 -13.93 9.98 15.80
C SER A 12 -12.46 9.78 15.44
N ILE A 13 -12.11 8.80 14.59
CA ILE A 13 -10.73 8.57 14.13
C ILE A 13 -10.22 9.77 13.32
N LEU A 14 -11.05 10.30 12.41
CA LEU A 14 -10.67 11.45 11.59
C LEU A 14 -10.42 12.69 12.46
N VAL A 15 -11.32 12.99 13.40
CA VAL A 15 -11.22 14.14 14.30
C VAL A 15 -10.04 13.99 15.24
N THR A 16 -9.88 12.83 15.89
CA THR A 16 -8.74 12.58 16.80
C THR A 16 -7.41 12.54 16.06
N GLY A 17 -7.38 12.03 14.83
CA GLY A 17 -6.21 12.05 13.96
C GLY A 17 -5.80 13.43 13.52
N GLY A 18 -6.77 14.24 13.08
CA GLY A 18 -6.53 15.64 12.75
C GLY A 18 -6.08 16.47 13.95
N LEU A 19 -6.75 16.34 15.10
CA LEU A 19 -6.41 17.07 16.32
C LEU A 19 -5.07 16.66 16.90
N SER A 20 -4.78 15.35 16.95
CA SER A 20 -3.46 14.87 17.40
C SER A 20 -2.36 15.31 16.45
N GLY A 21 -2.59 15.22 15.14
CA GLY A 21 -1.67 15.71 14.11
C GLY A 21 -1.39 17.21 14.25
N LEU A 22 -2.42 18.02 14.54
CA LEU A 22 -2.25 19.45 14.80
C LEU A 22 -1.43 19.72 16.07
N LEU A 23 -1.67 18.96 17.14
CA LEU A 23 -0.98 19.09 18.42
C LEU A 23 0.52 18.75 18.30
N ILE A 24 0.86 17.70 17.53
CA ILE A 24 2.25 17.26 17.33
C ILE A 24 2.87 17.81 16.05
N LEU A 25 2.16 18.67 15.31
CA LEU A 25 2.60 19.26 14.05
C LEU A 25 4.02 19.84 14.10
N PRO A 26 4.39 20.69 15.08
CA PRO A 26 5.75 21.24 15.13
C PRO A 26 6.83 20.15 15.24
N LEU A 27 6.51 19.03 15.91
CA LEU A 27 7.41 17.90 16.05
C LEU A 27 7.48 17.06 14.76
N MET A 28 6.36 16.91 14.04
CA MET A 28 6.29 16.25 12.73
C MET A 28 6.98 17.04 11.61
N LEU A 29 7.03 18.38 11.71
CA LEU A 29 7.74 19.24 10.77
C LEU A 29 9.25 19.02 10.84
N VAL A 30 9.78 18.75 12.04
CA VAL A 30 11.21 18.51 12.26
C VAL A 30 11.59 17.04 12.05
N SER A 31 10.75 16.09 12.45
CA SER A 31 11.06 14.65 12.40
C SER A 31 10.25 13.92 11.33
N ARG A 32 10.95 13.43 10.31
CA ARG A 32 10.38 12.55 9.28
C ARG A 32 9.88 11.23 9.88
N THR A 33 10.63 10.65 10.82
CA THR A 33 10.25 9.40 11.49
C THR A 33 8.94 9.52 12.26
N LEU A 34 8.71 10.63 12.98
CA LEU A 34 7.43 10.83 13.68
C LEU A 34 6.26 10.99 12.71
N ARG A 35 6.49 11.65 11.58
CA ARG A 35 5.50 11.80 10.52
C ARG A 35 5.11 10.45 9.92
N GLU A 36 6.11 9.63 9.60
CA GLU A 36 5.93 8.30 9.05
C GLU A 36 5.25 7.35 10.04
N ALA A 37 5.63 7.38 11.32
CA ALA A 37 5.01 6.58 12.37
C ALA A 37 3.55 6.99 12.64
N HIS A 38 3.27 8.29 12.71
CA HIS A 38 1.90 8.81 12.85
C HIS A 38 1.02 8.37 11.67
N PHE A 39 1.53 8.47 10.44
CA PHE A 39 0.82 7.99 9.25
C PHE A 39 0.52 6.49 9.34
N VAL A 40 1.51 5.66 9.70
CA VAL A 40 1.34 4.21 9.85
C VAL A 40 0.26 3.88 10.88
N PHE A 41 0.24 4.59 12.02
CA PHE A 41 -0.76 4.39 13.06
C PHE A 41 -2.18 4.65 12.55
N PHE A 42 -2.44 5.82 11.96
CA PHE A 42 -3.77 6.16 11.45
C PHE A 42 -4.17 5.30 10.27
N TYR A 43 -3.25 5.03 9.35
CA TYR A 43 -3.50 4.14 8.23
C TYR A 43 -3.92 2.74 8.72
N SER A 44 -3.20 2.16 9.69
CA SER A 44 -3.52 0.85 10.25
C SER A 44 -4.88 0.84 10.95
N LEU A 45 -5.21 1.90 11.68
CA LEU A 45 -6.50 2.04 12.35
C LEU A 45 -7.67 2.11 11.36
N CYS A 46 -7.52 2.90 10.30
CA CYS A 46 -8.47 2.97 9.20
C CYS A 46 -8.64 1.61 8.50
N GLN A 47 -7.52 0.95 8.18
CA GLN A 47 -7.54 -0.37 7.55
C GLN A 47 -8.24 -1.42 8.42
N HIS A 48 -8.09 -1.36 9.74
CA HIS A 48 -8.78 -2.27 10.64
C HIS A 48 -10.29 -1.99 10.72
N LEU A 49 -10.69 -0.71 10.85
CA LEU A 49 -12.10 -0.33 10.98
C LEU A 49 -12.92 -0.67 9.73
N TRP A 50 -12.34 -0.44 8.55
CA TRP A 50 -12.99 -0.67 7.25
C TRP A 50 -12.48 -1.91 6.51
N LYS A 51 -11.83 -2.83 7.23
CA LYS A 51 -11.19 -4.02 6.65
C LYS A 51 -12.07 -4.72 5.63
N ARG A 52 -13.31 -5.05 6.01
CA ARG A 52 -14.23 -5.80 5.15
C ARG A 52 -14.54 -5.06 3.85
N ASP A 53 -14.79 -3.76 3.95
CA ASP A 53 -15.21 -2.95 2.80
C ASP A 53 -14.00 -2.71 1.87
N PHE A 54 -12.80 -2.50 2.43
CA PHE A 54 -11.58 -2.44 1.62
C PHE A 54 -11.21 -3.80 1.00
N ASP A 55 -11.36 -4.91 1.72
CA ASP A 55 -11.06 -6.25 1.22
C ASP A 55 -11.97 -6.64 0.04
N GLU A 56 -13.24 -6.22 0.07
CA GLU A 56 -14.17 -6.40 -1.04
C GLU A 56 -13.75 -5.60 -2.29
N VAL A 57 -13.37 -4.33 -2.11
CA VAL A 57 -12.85 -3.50 -3.20
C VAL A 57 -11.57 -4.10 -3.77
N ARG A 58 -10.61 -4.47 -2.92
CA ARG A 58 -9.34 -5.11 -3.33
C ARG A 58 -9.57 -6.38 -4.11
N ARG A 59 -10.43 -7.25 -3.59
CA ARG A 59 -10.78 -8.51 -4.26
C ARG A 59 -11.33 -8.23 -5.65
N THR A 60 -12.27 -7.30 -5.78
CA THR A 60 -12.90 -6.96 -7.06
C THR A 60 -11.88 -6.38 -8.05
N LEU A 61 -11.01 -5.47 -7.61
CA LEU A 61 -9.98 -4.88 -8.46
C LEU A 61 -8.93 -5.90 -8.89
N LEU A 62 -8.46 -6.74 -7.97
CA LEU A 62 -7.37 -7.68 -8.25
C LEU A 62 -7.84 -8.91 -9.03
N LEU A 63 -9.14 -9.23 -9.02
CA LEU A 63 -9.73 -10.21 -9.94
C LEU A 63 -9.55 -9.80 -11.41
N GLN A 64 -9.53 -8.50 -11.71
CA GLN A 64 -9.32 -8.03 -13.08
C GLN A 64 -7.92 -8.38 -13.61
N LEU A 65 -6.95 -8.66 -12.72
CA LEU A 65 -5.63 -9.14 -13.14
C LEU A 65 -5.69 -10.51 -13.80
N ASP A 66 -6.68 -11.35 -13.48
CA ASP A 66 -6.80 -12.72 -14.02
C ASP A 66 -7.11 -12.71 -15.53
N ASP A 67 -7.81 -11.68 -16.01
CA ASP A 67 -8.20 -11.54 -17.42
C ASP A 67 -7.12 -10.89 -18.28
N LEU A 68 -6.08 -10.30 -17.67
CA LEU A 68 -5.03 -9.60 -18.40
C LEU A 68 -4.00 -10.57 -19.00
N VAL A 69 -3.49 -10.22 -20.18
CA VAL A 69 -2.41 -10.93 -20.86
C VAL A 69 -1.22 -10.00 -20.99
N SER A 70 -0.03 -10.49 -20.62
CA SER A 70 1.18 -9.69 -20.79
C SER A 70 1.48 -9.45 -22.26
N HIS A 71 1.90 -8.22 -22.57
CA HIS A 71 2.46 -7.88 -23.88
C HIS A 71 3.88 -8.46 -24.08
N ASP A 72 4.58 -8.76 -22.99
CA ASP A 72 5.91 -9.38 -23.03
C ASP A 72 5.78 -10.88 -23.35
N ALA A 73 6.43 -11.30 -24.43
CA ALA A 73 6.38 -12.69 -24.90
C ALA A 73 6.85 -13.69 -23.83
N SER A 74 7.88 -13.35 -23.06
CA SER A 74 8.46 -14.22 -22.03
C SER A 74 7.52 -14.38 -20.82
N LEU A 75 6.82 -13.31 -20.45
CA LEU A 75 5.84 -13.34 -19.36
C LEU A 75 4.55 -14.02 -19.79
N ARG A 76 4.12 -13.80 -21.04
CA ARG A 76 2.95 -14.44 -21.63
C ARG A 76 3.11 -15.97 -21.69
N GLU A 77 4.28 -16.45 -22.10
CA GLU A 77 4.61 -17.89 -22.08
C GLU A 77 4.48 -18.48 -20.68
N ARG A 78 4.95 -17.74 -19.66
CA ARG A 78 4.86 -18.12 -18.24
C ARG A 78 3.50 -17.81 -17.59
N ARG A 79 2.53 -17.32 -18.36
CA ARG A 79 1.22 -16.82 -17.88
C ARG A 79 1.32 -15.84 -16.70
N SER A 80 2.39 -15.06 -16.65
CA SER A 80 2.66 -14.10 -15.57
C SER A 80 2.47 -12.65 -16.03
N LEU A 81 2.29 -11.73 -15.07
CA LEU A 81 2.19 -10.30 -15.30
C LEU A 81 3.26 -9.55 -14.49
N ARG A 82 3.71 -8.40 -15.01
CA ARG A 82 4.46 -7.42 -14.20
C ARG A 82 3.47 -6.43 -13.60
N VAL A 83 3.52 -6.26 -12.29
CA VAL A 83 2.64 -5.36 -11.54
C VAL A 83 3.51 -4.37 -10.77
N LEU A 84 3.24 -3.08 -10.92
CA LEU A 84 3.84 -2.02 -10.12
C LEU A 84 2.77 -1.47 -9.18
N GLU A 85 2.99 -1.63 -7.87
CA GLU A 85 2.12 -1.04 -6.85
C GLU A 85 2.81 0.17 -6.20
N VAL A 86 2.15 1.33 -6.29
CA VAL A 86 2.57 2.57 -5.65
C VAL A 86 1.77 2.74 -4.37
N GLY A 87 2.46 3.00 -3.25
CA GLY A 87 1.84 3.05 -1.93
C GLY A 87 1.45 1.65 -1.42
N ALA A 88 2.33 0.67 -1.61
CA ALA A 88 2.05 -0.72 -1.25
C ALA A 88 1.90 -0.94 0.27
N ALA A 89 2.36 0.00 1.10
CA ALA A 89 2.35 -0.08 2.56
C ALA A 89 2.81 -1.48 3.04
N TYR A 90 2.09 -2.09 3.98
CA TYR A 90 2.36 -3.44 4.48
C TYR A 90 1.85 -4.57 3.56
N GLY A 91 1.40 -4.27 2.34
CA GLY A 91 0.99 -5.26 1.34
C GLY A 91 -0.42 -5.82 1.52
N PRO A 92 -1.44 -5.02 1.87
CA PRO A 92 -2.81 -5.52 2.08
C PRO A 92 -3.45 -6.12 0.82
N ASN A 93 -2.88 -5.84 -0.35
CA ASN A 93 -3.35 -6.32 -1.65
C ASN A 93 -2.83 -7.72 -1.99
N LEU A 94 -1.67 -8.11 -1.46
CA LEU A 94 -1.00 -9.39 -1.79
C LEU A 94 -1.89 -10.62 -1.60
N PRO A 95 -2.69 -10.75 -0.51
CA PRO A 95 -3.53 -11.93 -0.30
C PRO A 95 -4.61 -12.16 -1.37
N PHE A 96 -4.92 -11.13 -2.16
CA PHE A 96 -5.96 -11.18 -3.19
C PHE A 96 -5.39 -11.43 -4.59
N VAL A 97 -4.06 -11.49 -4.74
CA VAL A 97 -3.40 -11.80 -6.02
C VAL A 97 -3.40 -13.31 -6.26
N ARG A 98 -4.23 -13.76 -7.21
CA ARG A 98 -4.51 -15.19 -7.46
C ARG A 98 -3.62 -15.85 -8.51
N ARG A 99 -2.89 -15.05 -9.29
CA ARG A 99 -2.03 -15.52 -10.38
C ARG A 99 -0.56 -15.18 -10.14
N ALA A 100 0.31 -15.83 -10.89
CA ALA A 100 1.75 -15.55 -10.84
C ALA A 100 2.03 -14.11 -11.32
N VAL A 101 2.63 -13.28 -10.47
CA VAL A 101 3.04 -11.92 -10.82
C VAL A 101 4.49 -11.65 -10.43
N GLN A 102 5.17 -10.87 -11.27
CA GLN A 102 6.38 -10.16 -10.91
C GLN A 102 5.97 -8.81 -10.33
N TYR A 103 6.17 -8.66 -9.03
CA TYR A 103 5.59 -7.58 -8.26
C TYR A 103 6.67 -6.56 -7.88
N TRP A 104 6.48 -5.31 -8.27
CA TRP A 104 7.34 -4.20 -7.94
C TRP A 104 6.58 -3.28 -7.00
N LYS A 105 7.19 -2.90 -5.89
CA LYS A 105 6.60 -1.96 -4.95
C LYS A 105 7.33 -0.64 -4.93
N VAL A 106 6.58 0.43 -4.71
CA VAL A 106 7.10 1.74 -4.34
C VAL A 106 6.41 2.15 -3.06
N GLU A 107 7.16 2.17 -1.96
CA GLU A 107 6.68 2.61 -0.65
C GLU A 107 7.81 3.42 0.01
N PRO A 108 7.65 4.74 0.17
CA PRO A 108 8.69 5.59 0.77
C PRO A 108 8.81 5.42 2.29
N ASN A 109 7.80 4.86 2.96
CA ASN A 109 7.79 4.69 4.41
C ASN A 109 8.31 3.30 4.82
N ALA A 110 9.54 3.27 5.32
CA ALA A 110 10.24 2.04 5.72
C ALA A 110 9.55 1.30 6.89
N HIS A 111 8.69 1.97 7.67
CA HIS A 111 7.95 1.30 8.76
C HIS A 111 7.04 0.17 8.28
N PHE A 112 6.71 0.13 6.99
CA PHE A 112 5.90 -0.94 6.43
C PHE A 112 6.71 -2.13 5.93
N ASP A 113 8.05 -2.03 5.84
CA ASP A 113 8.87 -3.04 5.17
C ASP A 113 8.79 -4.41 5.83
N ASP A 114 8.95 -4.49 7.15
CA ASP A 114 8.91 -5.77 7.87
C ASP A 114 7.54 -6.45 7.74
N ALA A 115 6.46 -5.68 7.86
CA ALA A 115 5.10 -6.18 7.72
C ALA A 115 4.83 -6.63 6.27
N PHE A 116 5.32 -5.89 5.28
CA PHE A 116 5.24 -6.26 3.87
C PHE A 116 5.97 -7.57 3.59
N GLN A 117 7.19 -7.74 4.13
CA GLN A 117 7.95 -8.98 3.98
C GLN A 117 7.24 -10.17 4.64
N ALA A 118 6.54 -9.96 5.76
CA ALA A 118 5.70 -10.99 6.36
C ALA A 118 4.54 -11.39 5.42
N SER A 119 3.80 -10.41 4.87
CA SER A 119 2.71 -10.67 3.92
C SER A 119 3.17 -11.36 2.63
N LEU A 120 4.39 -11.07 2.16
CA LEU A 120 4.97 -11.80 1.03
C LEU A 120 5.24 -13.27 1.34
N LYS A 121 5.78 -13.59 2.53
CA LYS A 121 6.07 -14.99 2.90
C LYS A 121 4.80 -15.84 2.93
N GLU A 122 3.67 -15.23 3.27
CA GLU A 122 2.36 -15.87 3.24
C GLU A 122 1.82 -16.05 1.81
N THR A 123 2.29 -15.23 0.86
CA THR A 123 1.79 -15.19 -0.53
C THR A 123 2.77 -15.87 -1.50
N ARG A 124 2.45 -17.09 -1.95
CA ARG A 124 3.34 -17.91 -2.82
C ARG A 124 3.35 -17.53 -4.30
N THR A 125 2.54 -16.55 -4.71
CA THR A 125 2.27 -16.21 -6.12
C THR A 125 3.03 -14.97 -6.62
N CYS A 126 3.78 -14.29 -5.75
CA CYS A 126 4.46 -13.04 -6.06
C CYS A 126 5.98 -13.18 -5.96
N VAL A 127 6.70 -12.73 -6.99
CA VAL A 127 8.16 -12.53 -6.92
C VAL A 127 8.43 -11.04 -6.84
N VAL A 128 8.99 -10.57 -5.72
CA VAL A 128 9.29 -9.16 -5.51
C VAL A 128 10.69 -8.82 -5.94
N PHE A 129 10.81 -7.79 -6.77
CA PHE A 129 12.11 -7.22 -7.13
C PHE A 129 12.31 -5.90 -6.38
N PRO A 130 13.50 -5.68 -5.80
CA PRO A 130 13.81 -4.42 -5.15
C PRO A 130 13.85 -3.31 -6.22
N ALA A 131 13.03 -2.29 -6.05
CA ALA A 131 13.03 -1.10 -6.90
C ALA A 131 14.21 -0.17 -6.53
N THR A 132 15.43 -0.70 -6.38
CA THR A 132 16.61 0.10 -6.04
C THR A 132 17.06 0.99 -7.21
N PHE A 133 16.54 0.76 -8.42
CA PHE A 133 16.97 1.47 -9.64
C PHE A 133 16.00 2.55 -10.16
N LEU A 134 14.78 2.67 -9.62
CA LEU A 134 13.76 3.59 -10.16
C LEU A 134 13.56 4.88 -9.35
N LEU A 135 14.02 4.94 -8.10
CA LEU A 135 13.96 6.14 -7.27
C LEU A 135 14.83 7.28 -7.82
N SER A 136 15.95 6.96 -8.48
CA SER A 136 16.80 7.95 -9.15
C SER A 136 16.12 8.62 -10.33
N LEU A 137 15.20 7.92 -11.02
CA LEU A 137 14.52 8.45 -12.20
C LEU A 137 13.28 9.27 -11.83
N PHE A 138 12.54 8.87 -10.78
CA PHE A 138 11.32 9.56 -10.36
C PHE A 138 11.59 10.85 -9.55
N VAL A 139 12.65 10.88 -8.73
CA VAL A 139 13.08 12.14 -8.09
C VAL A 139 13.57 13.14 -9.15
N CYS A 140 14.25 12.68 -10.20
CA CYS A 140 14.72 13.52 -11.32
C CYS A 140 13.56 14.07 -12.19
N LEU A 141 12.45 13.33 -12.33
CA LEU A 141 11.25 13.80 -13.04
C LEU A 141 10.40 14.79 -12.25
N CYS A 142 10.52 14.83 -10.91
CA CYS A 142 9.81 15.82 -10.08
C CYS A 142 10.57 17.15 -9.96
N GLU A 143 11.91 17.13 -9.98
CA GLU A 143 12.74 18.35 -9.97
C GLU A 143 12.78 19.10 -11.31
N THR A 144 12.28 18.49 -12.40
CA THR A 144 12.22 19.13 -13.73
C THR A 144 10.90 19.85 -14.01
N TRP A 145 9.96 19.85 -13.05
CA TRP A 145 8.64 20.50 -13.16
C TRP A 145 8.31 21.46 -12.00
N SER A 146 9.32 22.02 -11.32
CA SER A 146 9.14 23.18 -10.40
C SER A 146 9.84 24.42 -10.92
#